data_AF-K3WZ38-F1
#
_entry.id   AF-K3WZ38-F1
#
_cell.length_a   1.000
_cell.length_b   1.000
_cell.length_c   1.000
_cell.angle_alpha   90.00
_cell.angle_beta   90.00
_cell.angle_gamma   90.00
#
_symmetry.space_group_name_H-M   'P 1'
#
loop_
_entity.id
_entity.type
_entity.pdbx_description
1 polymer ?
#
loop_
_entity_poly.entity_id
_entity_poly.type
_entity_poly.pdbx_seq_one_letter_code
_entity_poly.pdbx_strand_id
1 'polypeptide(L)'
;MRRSARLAIASLAADPTGATARGFSTAARAEAEGDAAADDVDVSDLGAKRKKRRTAVKAPEKAPTADEPVDADESGENPSAVKFPHGTLPRTFEATKVAKGYKTVVGVDEAGRGPLAGPVVAAACYVPLDVVIEGVHDSKKLNEEQREALYGRLTSHPRIQYAVHVNSAQRIDEINILQASLESMVKASEALAQKPDFVFVDGNRMPPTITVDAETVVKGDSKVYSIAAASIIAKVTRDRLMVEYDAQYPQYNLKQHKGYPTRDHMAAIAKHGPCAIHRMTFAPLKPKEDKKKATKKLKAAK
;
A
#
# COMPACT_ATOMS: atom_id res chain seq x y z
N MET A 1 24.85 -2.66 -1.78
CA MET A 1 24.42 -1.89 -0.60
C MET A 1 22.89 -1.91 -0.50
N ARG A 2 22.29 -2.06 0.68
CA ARG A 2 20.82 -2.03 0.85
C ARG A 2 20.38 -0.62 1.28
N ARG A 3 19.59 0.08 0.45
CA ARG A 3 18.83 1.27 0.88
C ARG A 3 17.45 0.81 1.33
N SER A 4 17.30 0.49 2.61
CA SER A 4 15.97 0.26 3.19
C SER A 4 15.16 1.55 3.12
N ALA A 5 13.93 1.50 2.60
CA ALA A 5 13.01 2.63 2.66
C ALA A 5 12.68 2.91 4.14
N ARG A 6 13.22 4.01 4.69
CA ARG A 6 12.86 4.46 6.03
C ARG A 6 11.41 4.94 5.99
N LEU A 7 10.55 4.23 6.73
CA LEU A 7 9.16 4.62 6.95
C LEU A 7 9.14 5.96 7.70
N ALA A 8 8.97 7.07 6.98
CA ALA A 8 8.89 8.40 7.54
C ALA A 8 7.51 8.63 8.18
N ILE A 9 7.24 7.95 9.30
CA ILE A 9 6.13 8.31 10.18
C ILE A 9 6.43 9.71 10.72
N ALA A 10 5.73 10.70 10.21
CA ALA A 10 5.77 12.04 10.77
C ALA A 10 5.23 11.97 12.21
N SER A 11 6.10 12.25 13.19
CA SER A 11 5.72 12.27 14.60
C SER A 11 4.65 13.34 14.82
N LEU A 12 3.42 12.92 15.12
CA LEU A 12 2.33 13.80 15.52
C LEU A 12 2.50 14.22 16.99
N ALA A 13 3.63 14.88 17.27
CA ALA A 13 3.79 15.69 18.47
C ALA A 13 2.93 16.95 18.31
N ALA A 14 1.90 17.09 19.15
CA ALA A 14 1.13 18.32 19.24
C ALA A 14 1.92 19.34 20.08
N ASP A 15 2.55 20.32 19.42
CA ASP A 15 3.20 21.45 20.10
C ASP A 15 2.16 22.58 20.31
N PRO A 16 1.85 22.97 21.56
CA PRO A 16 0.76 23.90 21.87
C PRO A 16 1.20 25.37 22.02
N THR A 17 2.26 25.82 21.33
CA THR A 17 2.69 27.23 21.36
C THR A 17 2.86 27.86 19.97
N GLY A 18 2.38 29.09 19.82
CA GLY A 18 2.49 29.85 18.57
C GLY A 18 3.51 30.98 18.66
N ALA A 19 4.50 30.99 17.77
CA ALA A 19 5.42 32.11 17.58
C ALA A 19 5.75 32.29 16.08
N THR A 20 5.95 33.53 15.65
CA THR A 20 6.22 33.86 14.24
C THR A 20 7.72 33.96 13.97
N ALA A 21 8.16 33.44 12.83
CA ALA A 21 9.46 33.73 12.24
C ALA A 21 9.34 33.83 10.71
N ARG A 22 10.17 34.68 10.10
CA ARG A 22 10.19 34.91 8.64
C ARG A 22 11.36 34.12 8.04
N GLY A 23 11.24 33.74 6.76
CA GLY A 23 12.16 32.80 6.12
C GLY A 23 13.55 33.37 5.81
N PHE A 24 14.38 32.56 5.16
CA PHE A 24 15.56 33.02 4.44
C PHE A 24 15.69 32.32 3.08
N SER A 25 16.25 33.04 2.13
CA SER A 25 16.64 32.55 0.81
C SER A 25 18.11 32.11 0.84
N THR A 26 18.49 31.13 0.02
CA THR A 26 19.54 31.29 -0.99
C THR A 26 19.66 30.03 -1.86
N ALA A 27 20.19 30.19 -3.07
CA ALA A 27 20.53 29.10 -3.98
C ALA A 27 22.04 28.83 -3.95
N ALA A 28 22.44 27.63 -4.39
CA ALA A 28 23.80 27.34 -4.82
C ALA A 28 23.73 26.58 -6.16
N ARG A 29 24.27 27.19 -7.22
CA ARG A 29 24.46 26.60 -8.55
C ARG A 29 25.96 26.42 -8.75
N ALA A 30 26.38 25.26 -9.22
CA ALA A 30 27.75 25.01 -9.62
C ALA A 30 27.74 24.15 -10.89
N GLU A 31 28.22 24.74 -11.98
CA GLU A 31 28.55 24.06 -13.23
C GLU A 31 30.07 23.98 -13.33
N ALA A 32 30.57 22.89 -13.91
CA ALA A 32 31.93 22.80 -14.44
C ALA A 32 31.91 21.75 -15.56
N GLU A 33 32.23 22.18 -16.77
CA GLU A 33 32.38 21.31 -17.94
C GLU A 33 33.78 20.69 -17.97
N GLY A 34 33.95 19.60 -18.72
CA GLY A 34 35.23 18.92 -18.92
C GLY A 34 35.10 17.92 -20.06
N ASP A 35 35.67 18.27 -21.20
CA ASP A 35 35.42 17.64 -22.50
C ASP A 35 36.55 16.69 -22.95
N ALA A 36 36.31 16.01 -24.07
CA ALA A 36 37.25 15.52 -25.07
C ALA A 36 37.55 14.01 -25.19
N ALA A 37 37.53 13.61 -26.47
CA ALA A 37 38.21 12.49 -27.12
C ALA A 37 37.55 11.10 -27.09
N ALA A 38 37.80 10.38 -28.18
CA ALA A 38 37.26 9.07 -28.54
C ALA A 38 38.42 8.15 -28.99
N ASP A 39 38.13 6.88 -29.24
CA ASP A 39 38.81 6.09 -30.28
C ASP A 39 37.89 4.94 -30.74
N ASP A 40 37.80 4.73 -32.05
CA ASP A 40 37.08 3.61 -32.68
C ASP A 40 38.03 2.45 -32.98
N VAL A 41 37.61 1.20 -32.69
CA VAL A 41 38.20 0.01 -33.32
C VAL A 41 37.11 -1.04 -33.59
N ASP A 42 36.80 -1.27 -34.87
CA ASP A 42 36.11 -2.46 -35.37
C ASP A 42 37.12 -3.41 -36.03
N VAL A 43 37.05 -4.70 -35.70
CA VAL A 43 37.67 -5.81 -36.46
C VAL A 43 36.77 -7.05 -36.31
N SER A 44 36.51 -7.76 -37.41
CA SER A 44 35.52 -8.83 -37.48
C SER A 44 36.03 -10.17 -38.04
N ASP A 45 35.26 -11.23 -37.72
CA ASP A 45 35.09 -12.49 -38.46
C ASP A 45 36.10 -13.67 -38.30
N LEU A 46 35.64 -14.83 -38.80
CA LEU A 46 36.32 -16.10 -39.13
C LEU A 46 36.61 -17.11 -38.00
N GLY A 47 35.57 -17.88 -37.64
CA GLY A 47 35.69 -19.13 -36.86
C GLY A 47 35.84 -20.41 -37.71
N ALA A 48 35.81 -21.59 -37.08
CA ALA A 48 35.71 -22.88 -37.78
C ALA A 48 35.02 -23.99 -36.94
N LYS A 49 34.29 -24.89 -37.61
CA LYS A 49 33.63 -26.07 -37.00
C LYS A 49 34.43 -27.35 -37.31
N ARG A 50 34.53 -28.30 -36.36
CA ARG A 50 35.04 -29.66 -36.63
C ARG A 50 34.18 -30.73 -35.95
N LYS A 51 33.94 -31.84 -36.64
CA LYS A 51 33.07 -32.97 -36.24
C LYS A 51 33.60 -34.27 -36.87
N LYS A 52 33.13 -35.43 -36.39
CA LYS A 52 33.49 -36.84 -36.77
C LYS A 52 34.73 -37.36 -35.99
N ARG A 53 34.83 -38.66 -35.64
CA ARG A 53 33.97 -39.83 -35.92
C ARG A 53 33.99 -40.89 -34.78
N ARG A 54 33.25 -42.00 -34.96
CA ARG A 54 32.94 -43.08 -33.98
C ARG A 54 33.85 -44.30 -34.13
N THR A 55 34.01 -45.06 -33.04
CA THR A 55 34.05 -46.55 -33.00
C THR A 55 33.59 -47.06 -31.61
N ALA A 56 33.39 -48.38 -31.41
CA ALA A 56 32.78 -48.98 -30.21
C ALA A 56 33.25 -50.45 -30.01
N VAL A 57 32.57 -51.22 -29.12
CA VAL A 57 32.74 -52.66 -28.74
C VAL A 57 33.74 -52.89 -27.57
N LYS A 58 33.54 -53.81 -26.59
CA LYS A 58 32.35 -54.39 -25.88
C LYS A 58 32.88 -55.19 -24.64
N ALA A 59 32.10 -55.29 -23.55
CA ALA A 59 32.40 -56.11 -22.35
C ALA A 59 32.04 -57.61 -22.51
N PRO A 60 32.50 -58.48 -21.59
CA PRO A 60 31.72 -58.94 -20.40
C PRO A 60 32.60 -58.98 -19.11
N GLU A 61 32.26 -59.38 -17.86
CA GLU A 61 31.06 -59.71 -17.02
C GLU A 61 31.55 -59.74 -15.53
N LYS A 62 30.82 -60.02 -14.42
CA LYS A 62 29.44 -60.46 -14.13
C LYS A 62 28.89 -59.77 -12.83
N ALA A 63 28.24 -60.49 -11.90
CA ALA A 63 27.72 -60.03 -10.59
C ALA A 63 27.69 -61.20 -9.56
N PRO A 64 27.37 -60.96 -8.25
CA PRO A 64 25.97 -60.96 -7.77
C PRO A 64 25.63 -59.84 -6.72
N THR A 65 24.48 -59.14 -6.82
CA THR A 65 23.23 -59.21 -5.97
C THR A 65 23.43 -59.14 -4.45
N ALA A 66 22.64 -58.42 -3.63
CA ALA A 66 21.39 -57.62 -3.78
C ALA A 66 21.45 -56.40 -2.79
N ASP A 67 20.49 -55.49 -2.58
CA ASP A 67 19.04 -55.39 -2.90
C ASP A 67 18.66 -54.03 -3.54
N GLU A 68 17.38 -53.89 -3.94
CA GLU A 68 16.81 -52.71 -4.63
C GLU A 68 16.24 -51.62 -3.68
N PRO A 69 15.93 -50.39 -4.17
CA PRO A 69 15.64 -49.24 -3.31
C PRO A 69 14.25 -49.26 -2.68
N VAL A 70 14.13 -48.66 -1.49
CA VAL A 70 12.84 -48.35 -0.85
C VAL A 70 12.36 -46.95 -1.24
N ASP A 71 11.14 -46.90 -1.77
CA ASP A 71 10.37 -45.67 -1.99
C ASP A 71 9.81 -45.08 -0.69
N ALA A 72 9.44 -43.80 -0.79
CA ALA A 72 8.59 -42.97 0.07
C ALA A 72 8.03 -43.52 1.41
N ASP A 73 8.23 -42.73 2.46
CA ASP A 73 7.13 -42.30 3.36
C ASP A 73 7.29 -40.81 3.72
N GLU A 74 6.26 -40.19 4.30
CA GLU A 74 5.94 -38.77 4.18
C GLU A 74 6.31 -37.89 5.42
N SER A 75 5.64 -36.74 5.55
CA SER A 75 5.48 -35.92 6.76
C SER A 75 6.63 -35.01 7.22
N GLY A 76 7.49 -34.58 6.28
CA GLY A 76 8.21 -33.30 6.40
C GLY A 76 7.28 -32.08 6.30
N GLU A 77 6.22 -32.00 7.11
CA GLU A 77 5.27 -30.87 7.10
C GLU A 77 5.98 -29.57 7.51
N ASN A 78 6.17 -28.67 6.56
CA ASN A 78 6.62 -27.30 6.83
C ASN A 78 5.45 -26.50 7.44
N PRO A 79 5.47 -26.14 8.73
CA PRO A 79 4.28 -25.63 9.41
C PRO A 79 3.86 -24.25 8.89
N SER A 80 2.54 -24.04 8.80
CA SER A 80 1.89 -22.74 8.50
C SER A 80 2.20 -22.10 7.12
N ALA A 81 2.18 -22.88 6.04
CA ALA A 81 2.01 -22.30 4.70
C ALA A 81 0.59 -21.67 4.56
N VAL A 82 0.47 -20.38 4.90
CA VAL A 82 -0.79 -19.62 4.91
C VAL A 82 -1.51 -19.75 3.57
N LYS A 83 -2.70 -20.38 3.59
CA LYS A 83 -3.48 -20.70 2.38
C LYS A 83 -4.34 -19.51 1.95
N PHE A 84 -4.43 -19.26 0.64
CA PHE A 84 -5.19 -18.15 0.05
C PHE A 84 -6.37 -18.68 -0.79
N PRO A 85 -7.57 -18.91 -0.21
CA PRO A 85 -8.67 -19.63 -0.87
C PRO A 85 -9.32 -18.86 -2.03
N HIS A 86 -9.04 -17.56 -2.17
CA HIS A 86 -9.52 -16.72 -3.26
C HIS A 86 -8.52 -16.60 -4.43
N GLY A 87 -7.39 -17.30 -4.37
CA GLY A 87 -6.33 -17.23 -5.39
C GLY A 87 -5.64 -15.86 -5.44
N THR A 88 -5.19 -15.49 -6.63
CA THR A 88 -4.43 -14.27 -6.91
C THR A 88 -5.09 -13.53 -8.08
N LEU A 89 -5.23 -12.20 -7.98
CA LEU A 89 -5.82 -11.42 -9.07
C LEU A 89 -4.95 -11.39 -10.34
N PRO A 90 -5.54 -11.33 -11.54
CA PRO A 90 -4.79 -11.20 -12.79
C PRO A 90 -4.15 -9.81 -12.94
N ARG A 91 -3.01 -9.74 -13.62
CA ARG A 91 -2.29 -8.49 -13.94
C ARG A 91 -2.75 -7.81 -15.24
N THR A 92 -3.96 -8.12 -15.72
CA THR A 92 -4.45 -7.71 -17.06
C THR A 92 -4.58 -6.19 -17.21
N PHE A 93 -5.01 -5.50 -16.15
CA PHE A 93 -5.11 -4.04 -16.13
C PHE A 93 -3.73 -3.38 -16.26
N GLU A 94 -2.75 -3.80 -15.46
CA GLU A 94 -1.41 -3.25 -15.50
C GLU A 94 -0.68 -3.62 -16.80
N ALA A 95 -0.82 -4.86 -17.28
CA ALA A 95 -0.26 -5.28 -18.57
C ALA A 95 -0.82 -4.44 -19.74
N THR A 96 -2.10 -4.09 -19.70
CA THR A 96 -2.73 -3.21 -20.71
C THR A 96 -2.17 -1.78 -20.69
N LYS A 97 -1.68 -1.29 -19.54
CA LYS A 97 -0.99 0.01 -19.45
C LYS A 97 0.47 -0.10 -19.87
N VAL A 98 1.20 -1.14 -19.46
CA VAL A 98 2.59 -1.36 -19.90
C VAL A 98 2.68 -1.56 -21.41
N ALA A 99 1.72 -2.26 -22.03
CA ALA A 99 1.62 -2.37 -23.49
C ALA A 99 1.34 -1.04 -24.22
N LYS A 100 0.94 0.02 -23.50
CA LYS A 100 0.80 1.40 -24.01
C LYS A 100 2.02 2.30 -23.72
N GLY A 101 3.08 1.75 -23.13
CA GLY A 101 4.35 2.46 -22.87
C GLY A 101 4.56 2.98 -21.45
N TYR A 102 3.55 2.91 -20.58
CA TYR A 102 3.69 3.29 -19.16
C TYR A 102 4.60 2.28 -18.43
N LYS A 103 5.66 2.75 -17.76
CA LYS A 103 6.67 1.91 -17.07
C LYS A 103 6.32 1.75 -15.58
N THR A 104 5.87 2.83 -14.94
CA THR A 104 5.53 2.90 -13.52
C THR A 104 4.02 2.93 -13.33
N VAL A 105 3.38 1.76 -13.42
CA VAL A 105 1.93 1.59 -13.25
C VAL A 105 1.60 1.28 -11.78
N VAL A 106 0.96 2.22 -11.10
CA VAL A 106 0.64 2.18 -9.67
C VAL A 106 -0.85 1.91 -9.44
N GLY A 107 -1.18 1.25 -8.32
CA GLY A 107 -2.53 1.22 -7.78
C GLY A 107 -2.61 1.94 -6.43
N VAL A 108 -3.73 2.61 -6.16
CA VAL A 108 -4.04 3.25 -4.87
C VAL A 108 -5.41 2.85 -4.33
N ASP A 109 -5.50 2.71 -3.01
CA ASP A 109 -6.73 2.42 -2.25
C ASP A 109 -6.65 3.02 -0.84
N GLU A 110 -7.79 3.13 -0.15
CA GLU A 110 -7.87 3.62 1.22
C GLU A 110 -8.58 2.69 2.23
N ALA A 111 -8.08 2.69 3.46
CA ALA A 111 -8.69 2.04 4.61
C ALA A 111 -9.23 3.09 5.60
N GLY A 112 -10.40 2.82 6.16
CA GLY A 112 -10.92 3.57 7.32
C GLY A 112 -11.87 4.73 7.02
N ARG A 113 -12.69 4.67 5.96
CA ARG A 113 -13.72 5.70 5.71
C ARG A 113 -14.93 5.63 6.65
N GLY A 114 -15.46 4.44 6.93
CA GLY A 114 -16.64 4.25 7.80
C GLY A 114 -16.48 4.43 9.33
N PRO A 115 -15.31 4.22 9.95
CA PRO A 115 -15.09 4.42 11.38
C PRO A 115 -15.47 5.80 11.94
N LEU A 116 -15.87 5.82 13.22
CA LEU A 116 -16.05 7.03 14.02
C LEU A 116 -14.73 7.55 14.60
N ALA A 117 -13.72 6.68 14.75
CA ALA A 117 -12.44 7.01 15.36
C ALA A 117 -11.23 6.59 14.51
N GLY A 118 -10.13 7.29 14.70
CA GLY A 118 -8.86 7.09 14.03
C GLY A 118 -8.79 7.68 12.61
N PRO A 119 -7.62 7.59 11.97
CA PRO A 119 -7.35 8.19 10.66
C PRO A 119 -8.04 7.46 9.50
N VAL A 120 -8.03 8.10 8.35
CA VAL A 120 -8.09 7.43 7.04
C VAL A 120 -6.65 7.22 6.57
N VAL A 121 -6.36 6.03 6.05
CA VAL A 121 -5.02 5.66 5.59
C VAL A 121 -5.13 5.26 4.13
N ALA A 122 -4.35 5.88 3.25
CA ALA A 122 -4.24 5.44 1.87
C ALA A 122 -2.83 4.89 1.60
N ALA A 123 -2.74 3.92 0.70
CA ALA A 123 -1.47 3.41 0.22
C ALA A 123 -1.40 3.52 -1.31
N ALA A 124 -0.17 3.63 -1.80
CA ALA A 124 0.16 3.46 -3.20
C ALA A 124 1.11 2.28 -3.35
N CYS A 125 0.92 1.46 -4.39
CA CYS A 125 1.74 0.28 -4.63
C CYS A 125 2.08 0.11 -6.12
N TYR A 126 3.38 -0.01 -6.41
CA TYR A 126 3.94 -0.45 -7.69
C TYR A 126 4.47 -1.87 -7.53
N VAL A 127 3.96 -2.79 -8.35
CA VAL A 127 4.44 -4.17 -8.45
C VAL A 127 4.78 -4.47 -9.90
N PRO A 128 6.04 -4.77 -10.25
CA PRO A 128 6.43 -5.19 -11.60
C PRO A 128 5.56 -6.34 -12.13
N LEU A 129 5.40 -6.46 -13.45
CA LEU A 129 4.54 -7.49 -14.04
C LEU A 129 5.09 -8.91 -13.86
N ASP A 130 6.42 -9.04 -13.78
CA ASP A 130 7.12 -10.30 -13.53
C ASP A 130 7.24 -10.65 -12.03
N VAL A 131 6.68 -9.81 -11.15
CA VAL A 131 6.58 -10.07 -9.71
C VAL A 131 5.15 -10.51 -9.38
N VAL A 132 5.02 -11.79 -9.04
CA VAL A 132 3.77 -12.38 -8.54
C VAL A 132 3.93 -12.65 -7.04
N ILE A 133 3.08 -12.01 -6.24
CA ILE A 133 2.88 -12.35 -4.83
C ILE A 133 1.56 -13.11 -4.76
N GLU A 134 1.65 -14.43 -4.54
CA GLU A 134 0.47 -15.28 -4.43
C GLU A 134 -0.43 -14.85 -3.27
N GLY A 135 -1.74 -14.83 -3.50
CA GLY A 135 -2.77 -14.47 -2.53
C GLY A 135 -3.26 -13.02 -2.59
N VAL A 136 -2.64 -12.15 -3.40
CA VAL A 136 -3.08 -10.75 -3.55
C VAL A 136 -4.46 -10.68 -4.21
N HIS A 137 -5.45 -10.33 -3.39
CA HIS A 137 -6.85 -10.12 -3.73
C HIS A 137 -7.46 -9.15 -2.67
N ASP A 138 -8.52 -8.39 -3.00
CA ASP A 138 -9.48 -7.73 -2.10
C ASP A 138 -9.27 -8.04 -0.60
N SER A 139 -8.72 -7.07 0.12
CA SER A 139 -8.37 -7.19 1.54
C SER A 139 -9.54 -7.54 2.47
N LYS A 140 -10.80 -7.45 2.01
CA LYS A 140 -12.01 -7.80 2.75
C LYS A 140 -12.34 -9.30 2.67
N LYS A 141 -11.82 -10.01 1.65
CA LYS A 141 -11.93 -11.47 1.47
C LYS A 141 -10.84 -12.26 2.21
N LEU A 142 -9.90 -11.57 2.82
CA LEU A 142 -8.77 -12.14 3.57
C LEU A 142 -9.05 -12.09 5.09
N ASN A 143 -8.52 -13.04 5.85
CA ASN A 143 -8.47 -12.95 7.31
C ASN A 143 -7.28 -12.04 7.75
N GLU A 144 -7.08 -11.85 9.07
CA GLU A 144 -6.02 -10.96 9.58
C GLU A 144 -4.61 -11.53 9.33
N GLU A 145 -4.42 -12.83 9.54
CA GLU A 145 -3.19 -13.60 9.26
C GLU A 145 -2.77 -13.52 7.77
N GLN A 146 -3.69 -13.77 6.84
CA GLN A 146 -3.49 -13.67 5.40
C GLN A 146 -3.09 -12.24 4.98
N ARG A 147 -3.76 -11.22 5.54
CA ARG A 147 -3.38 -9.82 5.29
C ARG A 147 -2.00 -9.50 5.82
N GLU A 148 -1.64 -9.96 7.01
CA GLU A 148 -0.32 -9.73 7.61
C GLU A 148 0.80 -10.46 6.85
N ALA A 149 0.57 -11.71 6.44
CA ALA A 149 1.49 -12.46 5.57
C ALA A 149 1.71 -11.77 4.22
N LEU A 150 0.63 -11.27 3.58
CA LEU A 150 0.72 -10.52 2.33
C LEU A 150 1.36 -9.14 2.50
N TYR A 151 1.07 -8.45 3.61
CA TYR A 151 1.74 -7.20 3.96
C TYR A 151 3.26 -7.41 4.08
N GLY A 152 3.70 -8.46 4.79
CA GLY A 152 5.09 -8.85 4.89
C GLY A 152 5.72 -9.10 3.51
N ARG A 153 5.08 -9.92 2.67
CA ARG A 153 5.54 -10.20 1.29
C ARG A 153 5.63 -8.94 0.43
N LEU A 154 4.61 -8.09 0.42
CA LEU A 154 4.55 -6.87 -0.38
C LEU A 154 5.60 -5.83 0.05
N THR A 155 5.74 -5.61 1.37
CA THR A 155 6.59 -4.54 1.93
C THR A 155 8.07 -4.90 2.04
N SER A 156 8.42 -6.19 2.02
CA SER A 156 9.81 -6.67 2.07
C SER A 156 10.42 -7.01 0.70
N HIS A 157 9.61 -7.19 -0.34
CA HIS A 157 10.09 -7.59 -1.67
C HIS A 157 10.89 -6.44 -2.34
N PRO A 158 12.17 -6.65 -2.72
CA PRO A 158 13.09 -5.56 -3.06
C PRO A 158 12.80 -4.83 -4.39
N ARG A 159 11.86 -5.33 -5.19
CA ARG A 159 11.40 -4.67 -6.44
C ARG A 159 9.97 -4.11 -6.36
N ILE A 160 9.28 -4.29 -5.23
CA ILE A 160 7.99 -3.63 -4.99
C ILE A 160 8.29 -2.25 -4.38
N GLN A 161 7.60 -1.23 -4.84
CA GLN A 161 7.60 0.08 -4.18
C GLN A 161 6.22 0.35 -3.61
N TYR A 162 6.18 0.87 -2.39
CA TYR A 162 4.96 1.32 -1.77
C TYR A 162 5.21 2.58 -0.95
N ALA A 163 4.15 3.34 -0.73
CA ALA A 163 4.12 4.46 0.18
C ALA A 163 2.74 4.56 0.85
N VAL A 164 2.68 5.20 2.00
CA VAL A 164 1.45 5.32 2.82
C VAL A 164 1.28 6.77 3.25
N HIS A 165 0.05 7.28 3.16
CA HIS A 165 -0.36 8.55 3.77
C HIS A 165 -1.45 8.32 4.83
N VAL A 166 -1.40 9.11 5.91
CA VAL A 166 -2.33 9.03 7.04
C VAL A 166 -2.96 10.40 7.25
N ASN A 167 -4.28 10.52 7.09
CA ASN A 167 -5.02 11.73 7.41
C ASN A 167 -5.78 11.59 8.73
N SER A 168 -5.55 12.54 9.65
CA SER A 168 -6.09 12.52 11.02
C SER A 168 -7.61 12.69 11.06
N ALA A 169 -8.22 12.37 12.21
CA ALA A 169 -9.64 12.63 12.45
C ALA A 169 -9.98 14.13 12.34
N GLN A 170 -9.10 15.01 12.85
CA GLN A 170 -9.18 16.46 12.65
C GLN A 170 -9.23 16.84 11.17
N ARG A 171 -8.30 16.32 10.35
CA ARG A 171 -8.29 16.63 8.91
C ARG A 171 -9.54 16.11 8.20
N ILE A 172 -10.06 14.95 8.62
CA ILE A 172 -11.34 14.42 8.12
C ILE A 172 -12.52 15.33 8.50
N ASP A 173 -12.51 15.95 9.68
CA ASP A 173 -13.53 16.90 10.11
C ASP A 173 -13.40 18.27 9.40
N GLU A 174 -12.18 18.71 9.09
CA GLU A 174 -11.91 19.95 8.33
C GLU A 174 -12.41 19.89 6.88
N ILE A 175 -11.98 18.88 6.12
CA ILE A 175 -12.18 18.83 4.66
C ILE A 175 -13.20 17.78 4.20
N ASN A 176 -13.88 17.11 5.14
CA ASN A 176 -14.74 15.94 4.95
C ASN A 176 -14.02 14.66 4.48
N ILE A 177 -14.63 13.51 4.78
CA ILE A 177 -14.02 12.19 4.54
C ILE A 177 -13.71 11.88 3.08
N LEU A 178 -14.49 12.40 2.11
CA LEU A 178 -14.20 12.17 0.70
C LEU A 178 -12.89 12.85 0.30
N GLN A 179 -12.74 14.14 0.63
CA GLN A 179 -11.52 14.87 0.30
C GLN A 179 -10.31 14.35 1.09
N ALA A 180 -10.48 14.02 2.38
CA ALA A 180 -9.40 13.44 3.18
C ALA A 180 -8.89 12.08 2.65
N SER A 181 -9.76 11.31 1.98
CA SER A 181 -9.39 10.06 1.29
C SER A 181 -8.65 10.33 -0.03
N LEU A 182 -9.21 11.19 -0.89
CA LEU A 182 -8.60 11.60 -2.17
C LEU A 182 -7.22 12.26 -1.96
N GLU A 183 -7.11 13.18 -1.00
CA GLU A 183 -5.86 13.84 -0.60
C GLU A 183 -4.81 12.81 -0.12
N SER A 184 -5.23 11.75 0.58
CA SER A 184 -4.31 10.70 1.02
C SER A 184 -3.85 9.82 -0.15
N MET A 185 -4.72 9.50 -1.11
CA MET A 185 -4.32 8.72 -2.30
C MET A 185 -3.35 9.50 -3.20
N VAL A 186 -3.51 10.82 -3.32
CA VAL A 186 -2.53 11.70 -4.00
C VAL A 186 -1.20 11.65 -3.25
N LYS A 187 -1.18 12.02 -1.98
CA LYS A 187 0.07 12.08 -1.18
C LYS A 187 0.79 10.73 -1.10
N ALA A 188 0.05 9.62 -1.06
CA ALA A 188 0.64 8.28 -1.14
C ALA A 188 1.27 8.01 -2.51
N SER A 189 0.63 8.41 -3.62
CA SER A 189 1.21 8.32 -4.97
C SER A 189 2.48 9.15 -5.11
N GLU A 190 2.44 10.38 -4.58
CA GLU A 190 3.56 11.33 -4.63
C GLU A 190 4.75 10.91 -3.77
N ALA A 191 4.51 10.18 -2.67
CA ALA A 191 5.54 9.70 -1.76
C ALA A 191 6.30 8.45 -2.26
N LEU A 192 5.94 7.89 -3.42
CA LEU A 192 6.74 6.84 -4.07
C LEU A 192 8.10 7.36 -4.53
N ALA A 193 9.14 6.55 -4.35
CA ALA A 193 10.52 6.92 -4.68
C ALA A 193 10.74 7.02 -6.20
N GLN A 194 10.17 6.10 -6.97
CA GLN A 194 9.95 6.25 -8.40
C GLN A 194 8.55 6.85 -8.59
N LYS A 195 8.47 8.00 -9.27
CA LYS A 195 7.18 8.63 -9.57
C LYS A 195 6.34 7.73 -10.50
N PRO A 196 5.02 7.62 -10.30
CA PRO A 196 4.15 6.92 -11.24
C PRO A 196 4.12 7.63 -12.59
N ASP A 197 3.96 6.85 -13.66
CA ASP A 197 3.59 7.37 -14.98
C ASP A 197 2.11 7.08 -15.29
N PHE A 198 1.53 6.08 -14.60
CA PHE A 198 0.10 5.79 -14.63
C PHE A 198 -0.44 5.39 -13.25
N VAL A 199 -1.63 5.85 -12.85
CA VAL A 199 -2.27 5.48 -11.56
C VAL A 199 -3.69 4.92 -11.76
N PHE A 200 -3.91 3.70 -11.28
CA PHE A 200 -5.25 3.16 -11.04
C PHE A 200 -5.73 3.53 -9.62
N VAL A 201 -6.92 4.12 -9.51
CA VAL A 201 -7.52 4.58 -8.24
C VAL A 201 -8.77 3.77 -7.92
N ASP A 202 -8.98 3.32 -6.68
CA ASP A 202 -10.25 2.66 -6.33
C ASP A 202 -11.45 3.63 -6.41
N GLY A 203 -12.61 3.08 -6.76
CA GLY A 203 -13.89 3.77 -6.67
C GLY A 203 -14.25 4.55 -7.93
N ASN A 204 -14.92 5.68 -7.75
CA ASN A 204 -15.56 6.46 -8.84
C ASN A 204 -15.27 7.97 -8.78
N ARG A 205 -14.23 8.40 -8.06
CA ARG A 205 -13.86 9.82 -7.93
C ARG A 205 -12.36 9.97 -8.17
N MET A 206 -12.01 10.70 -9.23
CA MET A 206 -10.61 11.03 -9.49
C MET A 206 -10.15 12.04 -8.43
N PRO A 207 -8.98 11.85 -7.79
CA PRO A 207 -8.42 12.86 -6.90
C PRO A 207 -8.11 14.14 -7.70
N PRO A 208 -8.57 15.32 -7.27
CA PRO A 208 -8.57 16.51 -8.13
C PRO A 208 -7.19 17.12 -8.41
N THR A 209 -6.15 16.65 -7.72
CA THR A 209 -4.77 17.14 -7.85
C THR A 209 -3.80 16.07 -8.38
N ILE A 210 -4.30 14.96 -8.95
CA ILE A 210 -3.44 13.99 -9.62
C ILE A 210 -3.01 14.56 -10.99
N THR A 211 -1.70 14.57 -11.25
CA THR A 211 -1.08 15.25 -12.41
C THR A 211 -0.54 14.29 -13.47
N VAL A 212 -0.62 12.99 -13.21
CA VAL A 212 -0.22 11.90 -14.12
C VAL A 212 -1.45 11.21 -14.69
N ASP A 213 -1.29 10.47 -15.79
CA ASP A 213 -2.40 9.72 -16.39
C ASP A 213 -3.02 8.75 -15.37
N ALA A 214 -4.34 8.75 -15.26
CA ALA A 214 -5.03 8.00 -14.21
C ALA A 214 -6.41 7.48 -14.64
N GLU A 215 -6.86 6.41 -13.99
CA GLU A 215 -8.18 5.80 -14.21
C GLU A 215 -8.79 5.31 -12.88
N THR A 216 -10.03 5.71 -12.61
CA THR A 216 -10.79 5.24 -11.44
C THR A 216 -11.50 3.93 -11.75
N VAL A 217 -11.28 2.90 -10.93
CA VAL A 217 -11.85 1.56 -11.10
C VAL A 217 -12.77 1.23 -9.93
N VAL A 218 -14.09 1.15 -10.20
CA VAL A 218 -15.08 0.79 -9.19
C VAL A 218 -14.89 -0.66 -8.74
N LYS A 219 -14.59 -0.89 -7.45
CA LYS A 219 -14.12 -2.18 -6.91
C LYS A 219 -12.83 -2.63 -7.59
N GLY A 220 -11.86 -1.72 -7.66
CA GLY A 220 -10.51 -1.97 -8.15
C GLY A 220 -9.77 -2.96 -7.25
N ASP A 221 -10.02 -2.91 -5.94
CA ASP A 221 -9.59 -3.91 -4.94
C ASP A 221 -9.90 -5.38 -5.33
N SER A 222 -10.98 -5.61 -6.09
CA SER A 222 -11.41 -6.92 -6.57
C SER A 222 -11.08 -7.19 -8.05
N LYS A 223 -10.29 -6.33 -8.71
CA LYS A 223 -10.07 -6.36 -10.18
C LYS A 223 -8.64 -6.06 -10.63
N VAL A 224 -8.00 -5.09 -10.00
CA VAL A 224 -6.67 -4.57 -10.33
C VAL A 224 -5.73 -4.99 -9.22
N TYR A 225 -4.73 -5.80 -9.56
CA TYR A 225 -3.83 -6.39 -8.57
C TYR A 225 -3.04 -5.31 -7.80
N SER A 226 -2.60 -4.23 -8.45
CA SER A 226 -1.91 -3.12 -7.77
C SER A 226 -2.81 -2.36 -6.78
N ILE A 227 -4.11 -2.17 -7.07
CA ILE A 227 -5.07 -1.62 -6.10
C ILE A 227 -5.27 -2.62 -4.95
N ALA A 228 -5.43 -3.92 -5.24
CA ALA A 228 -5.58 -4.92 -4.19
C ALA A 228 -4.36 -4.97 -3.24
N ALA A 229 -3.14 -4.85 -3.78
CA ALA A 229 -1.92 -4.73 -3.00
C ALA A 229 -1.91 -3.47 -2.12
N ALA A 230 -2.31 -2.31 -2.67
CA ALA A 230 -2.50 -1.09 -1.90
C ALA A 230 -3.57 -1.25 -0.79
N SER A 231 -4.69 -1.94 -1.07
CA SER A 231 -5.75 -2.21 -0.09
C SER A 231 -5.23 -2.96 1.14
N ILE A 232 -4.36 -3.95 0.93
CA ILE A 232 -3.75 -4.75 2.00
C ILE A 232 -2.80 -3.87 2.82
N ILE A 233 -1.96 -3.07 2.17
CA ILE A 233 -1.01 -2.17 2.84
C ILE A 233 -1.74 -1.10 3.67
N ALA A 234 -2.77 -0.45 3.09
CA ALA A 234 -3.58 0.54 3.79
C ALA A 234 -4.35 -0.07 4.97
N LYS A 235 -4.97 -1.25 4.78
CA LYS A 235 -5.76 -1.95 5.79
C LYS A 235 -4.91 -2.38 6.99
N VAL A 236 -3.78 -3.06 6.75
CA VAL A 236 -2.88 -3.51 7.82
C VAL A 236 -2.25 -2.34 8.56
N THR A 237 -1.75 -1.33 7.83
CA THR A 237 -1.17 -0.14 8.47
C THR A 237 -2.20 0.58 9.36
N ARG A 238 -3.45 0.74 8.89
CA ARG A 238 -4.51 1.33 9.72
C ARG A 238 -4.85 0.46 10.93
N ASP A 239 -5.01 -0.84 10.75
CA ASP A 239 -5.44 -1.71 11.85
C ASP A 239 -4.38 -1.80 12.96
N ARG A 240 -3.09 -1.70 12.61
CA ARG A 240 -1.97 -1.54 13.57
C ARG A 240 -2.02 -0.19 14.30
N LEU A 241 -2.20 0.92 13.59
CA LEU A 241 -2.42 2.24 14.21
C LEU A 241 -3.61 2.23 15.19
N MET A 242 -4.69 1.48 14.92
CA MET A 242 -5.80 1.34 15.85
C MET A 242 -5.49 0.50 17.10
N VAL A 243 -4.45 -0.35 17.08
CA VAL A 243 -3.91 -1.02 18.27
C VAL A 243 -2.98 -0.07 19.05
N GLU A 244 -2.21 0.77 18.37
CA GLU A 244 -1.40 1.82 19.02
C GLU A 244 -2.30 2.86 19.74
N TYR A 245 -3.40 3.25 19.13
CA TYR A 245 -4.41 4.10 19.77
C TYR A 245 -5.18 3.40 20.90
N ASP A 246 -5.27 2.07 20.90
CA ASP A 246 -5.88 1.31 22.02
C ASP A 246 -5.05 1.45 23.30
N ALA A 247 -3.73 1.48 23.21
CA ALA A 247 -2.85 1.73 24.35
C ALA A 247 -2.96 3.18 24.88
N GLN A 248 -3.26 4.14 24.01
CA GLN A 248 -3.46 5.56 24.38
C GLN A 248 -4.85 5.84 24.95
N TYR A 249 -5.88 5.10 24.49
CA TYR A 249 -7.28 5.29 24.86
C TYR A 249 -7.95 3.94 25.21
N PRO A 250 -7.47 3.22 26.24
CA PRO A 250 -7.87 1.84 26.53
C PRO A 250 -9.36 1.69 26.89
N GLN A 251 -10.02 2.77 27.32
CA GLN A 251 -11.45 2.77 27.66
C GLN A 251 -12.38 2.55 26.45
N TYR A 252 -11.88 2.59 25.21
CA TYR A 252 -12.69 2.38 23.99
C TYR A 252 -12.43 1.04 23.28
N ASN A 253 -11.48 0.20 23.71
CA ASN A 253 -11.18 -1.12 23.09
C ASN A 253 -10.99 -1.08 21.55
N LEU A 254 -10.32 -0.04 21.06
CA LEU A 254 -10.07 0.25 19.65
C LEU A 254 -9.34 -0.89 18.91
N LYS A 255 -8.54 -1.71 19.61
CA LYS A 255 -7.84 -2.87 19.01
C LYS A 255 -8.79 -3.90 18.38
N GLN A 256 -10.00 -4.04 18.93
CA GLN A 256 -10.98 -5.05 18.51
C GLN A 256 -11.82 -4.56 17.32
N HIS A 257 -12.50 -3.42 17.46
CA HIS A 257 -13.40 -2.90 16.42
C HIS A 257 -12.78 -1.81 15.54
N LYS A 258 -11.48 -1.53 15.67
CA LYS A 258 -10.69 -0.62 14.81
C LYS A 258 -11.35 0.77 14.59
N GLY A 259 -12.10 1.27 15.58
CA GLY A 259 -12.86 2.53 15.53
C GLY A 259 -14.23 2.51 14.83
N TYR A 260 -14.72 1.37 14.34
CA TYR A 260 -16.08 1.24 13.75
C TYR A 260 -17.19 1.42 14.80
N PRO A 261 -18.42 1.86 14.42
CA PRO A 261 -19.54 2.08 15.34
C PRO A 261 -20.20 0.78 15.82
N THR A 262 -19.45 -0.09 16.51
CA THR A 262 -20.03 -1.26 17.18
C THR A 262 -20.80 -0.85 18.44
N ARG A 263 -21.67 -1.72 18.94
CA ARG A 263 -22.40 -1.51 20.20
C ARG A 263 -21.46 -1.12 21.35
N ASP A 264 -20.34 -1.82 21.46
CA ASP A 264 -19.42 -1.67 22.58
C ASP A 264 -18.60 -0.37 22.46
N HIS A 265 -18.22 0.03 21.24
CA HIS A 265 -17.63 1.35 20.97
C HIS A 265 -18.60 2.49 21.31
N MET A 266 -19.87 2.34 20.90
CA MET A 266 -20.93 3.31 21.21
C MET A 266 -21.21 3.41 22.72
N ALA A 267 -21.14 2.29 23.45
CA ALA A 267 -21.25 2.27 24.91
C ALA A 267 -20.05 2.96 25.59
N ALA A 268 -18.83 2.74 25.09
CA ALA A 268 -17.64 3.44 25.58
C ALA A 268 -17.73 4.96 25.35
N ILE A 269 -18.13 5.39 24.15
CA ILE A 269 -18.39 6.81 23.81
C ILE A 269 -19.46 7.41 24.72
N ALA A 270 -20.56 6.69 24.99
CA ALA A 270 -21.63 7.17 25.85
C ALA A 270 -21.21 7.31 27.33
N LYS A 271 -20.27 6.47 27.79
CA LYS A 271 -19.77 6.44 29.18
C LYS A 271 -18.60 7.41 29.42
N HIS A 272 -17.73 7.61 28.42
CA HIS A 272 -16.46 8.32 28.56
C HIS A 272 -16.37 9.60 27.72
N GLY A 273 -17.38 9.91 26.89
CA GLY A 273 -17.33 10.95 25.88
C GLY A 273 -16.51 10.53 24.65
N PRO A 274 -16.36 11.39 23.63
CA PRO A 274 -15.38 11.20 22.56
C PRO A 274 -13.98 11.70 22.96
N CYS A 275 -12.93 10.99 22.56
CA CYS A 275 -11.53 11.45 22.67
C CYS A 275 -11.00 12.09 21.37
N ALA A 276 -9.79 12.67 21.41
CA ALA A 276 -9.19 13.49 20.34
C ALA A 276 -9.06 12.83 18.94
N ILE A 277 -9.13 11.50 18.84
CA ILE A 277 -9.11 10.78 17.55
C ILE A 277 -10.51 10.45 17.01
N HIS A 278 -11.58 10.91 17.64
CA HIS A 278 -12.95 10.78 17.13
C HIS A 278 -13.26 11.85 16.09
N ARG A 279 -14.08 11.49 15.09
CA ARG A 279 -14.50 12.35 13.98
C ARG A 279 -15.79 13.06 14.37
N MET A 280 -15.66 14.29 14.86
CA MET A 280 -16.74 15.08 15.43
C MET A 280 -17.74 15.58 14.38
N THR A 281 -17.49 15.40 13.08
CA THR A 281 -18.47 15.63 12.00
C THR A 281 -19.33 14.41 11.65
N PHE A 282 -18.97 13.21 12.11
CA PHE A 282 -19.69 11.97 11.79
C PHE A 282 -20.92 11.79 12.69
N ALA A 283 -22.04 11.33 12.13
CA ALA A 283 -23.15 10.84 12.97
C ALA A 283 -22.73 9.54 13.67
N PRO A 284 -23.04 9.34 14.97
CA PRO A 284 -23.92 10.16 15.83
C PRO A 284 -23.20 11.24 16.65
N LEU A 285 -21.88 11.38 16.52
CA LEU A 285 -21.06 12.36 17.27
C LEU A 285 -21.34 13.81 16.88
N LYS A 286 -21.76 14.04 15.62
CA LYS A 286 -22.02 15.37 15.06
C LYS A 286 -22.95 16.17 15.98
N PRO A 287 -22.51 17.34 16.51
CA PRO A 287 -23.35 18.19 17.32
C PRO A 287 -24.66 18.52 16.61
N LYS A 288 -25.79 18.33 17.32
CA LYS A 288 -27.10 18.74 16.82
C LYS A 288 -27.14 20.26 16.77
N GLU A 289 -27.36 20.84 15.59
CA GLU A 289 -27.53 22.27 15.45
C GLU A 289 -28.75 22.75 16.25
N ASP A 290 -28.52 23.72 17.14
CA ASP A 290 -29.59 24.42 17.86
C ASP A 290 -30.46 25.21 16.87
N LYS A 291 -31.52 24.57 16.37
CA LYS A 291 -32.52 25.21 15.48
C LYS A 291 -33.09 26.51 16.08
N LYS A 292 -33.09 26.64 17.42
CA LYS A 292 -33.44 27.87 18.17
C LYS A 292 -32.41 29.01 17.99
N LYS A 293 -31.11 28.71 17.89
CA LYS A 293 -30.05 29.72 17.65
C LYS A 293 -30.07 30.20 16.19
N ALA A 294 -30.19 29.28 15.24
CA ALA A 294 -30.27 29.62 13.81
C ALA A 294 -31.48 30.53 13.49
N THR A 295 -32.67 30.18 13.98
CA THR A 295 -33.88 31.01 13.80
C THR A 295 -33.81 32.36 14.51
N LYS A 296 -33.18 32.45 15.69
CA LYS A 296 -32.95 33.74 16.36
C LYS A 296 -31.96 34.63 15.59
N LYS A 297 -30.90 34.06 15.00
CA LYS A 297 -29.94 34.80 14.17
C LYS A 297 -30.56 35.32 12.87
N LEU A 298 -31.44 34.53 12.23
CA LEU A 298 -32.17 34.94 11.03
C LEU A 298 -33.24 36.02 11.30
N LYS A 299 -33.85 36.03 12.50
CA LYS A 299 -34.79 37.08 12.95
C LYS A 299 -34.13 38.36 13.47
N ALA A 300 -32.81 38.38 13.62
CA ALA A 300 -32.03 39.57 13.99
C ALA A 300 -31.23 40.15 12.80
N ALA A 301 -31.50 39.64 11.59
CA ALA A 301 -30.96 40.11 10.31
C ALA A 301 -32.09 40.51 9.34
N LYS A 302 -33.22 40.93 9.92
CA LYS A 302 -34.42 41.51 9.32
C LYS A 302 -34.94 42.60 10.28
#